data_AF-A0A1X4G8M8-F1
#
_entry.id   AF-A0A1X4G8M8-F1
#
_cell.length_a   1.000
_cell.length_b   1.000
_cell.length_c   1.000
_cell.angle_alpha   90.00
_cell.angle_beta   90.00
_cell.angle_gamma   90.00
#
_symmetry.space_group_name_H-M   'P 1'
#
loop_
_entity.id
_entity.type
_entity.pdbx_description
1 polymer ?
#
loop_
_entity_poly.entity_id
_entity_poly.type
_entity_poly.pdbx_seq_one_letter_code
_entity_poly.pdbx_strand_id
1 'polypeptide(L)' 'MTTLSLLKRKNSAALVVNTSSSSSVAGTYLVIDDVLPGFQSSNDLLVNITGYSGVLPSFGTIPVTSFFV' A
#
# COMPACT_ATOMS: atom_id res chain seq x y z
N MET A 1 19.29 -5.22 4.73
CA MET A 1 18.42 -4.27 4.02
C MET A 1 17.67 -5.08 2.97
N THR A 2 16.45 -5.51 3.28
CA THR A 2 15.69 -6.42 2.40
C THR A 2 14.91 -5.55 1.42
N THR A 3 15.28 -5.59 0.14
CA THR A 3 14.56 -4.89 -0.93
C THR A 3 13.24 -5.60 -1.16
N LEU A 4 12.13 -4.88 -1.00
CA LEU A 4 10.81 -5.37 -1.41
C LEU A 4 10.71 -5.29 -2.94
N SER A 5 10.89 -6.41 -3.65
CA SER A 5 10.59 -6.46 -5.08
C SER A 5 9.08 -6.68 -5.28
N LEU A 6 8.36 -5.57 -5.42
CA LEU A 6 6.99 -5.60 -5.88
C LEU A 6 7.00 -5.95 -7.39
N LEU A 7 6.26 -6.99 -7.79
CA LEU A 7 6.01 -7.26 -9.21
C LEU A 7 5.07 -6.16 -9.75
N LYS A 8 5.66 -5.07 -10.24
CA LYS A 8 4.92 -3.87 -10.66
C LYS A 8 4.07 -4.15 -11.90
N ARG A 9 2.79 -3.80 -11.85
CA ARG A 9 1.87 -3.78 -13.00
C ARG A 9 1.26 -2.37 -13.11
N LYS A 10 0.76 -1.99 -14.28
CA LYS A 10 0.06 -0.71 -14.46
C LYS A 10 -1.11 -0.61 -13.47
N ASN A 11 -1.22 0.51 -12.75
CA ASN A 11 -2.21 0.75 -11.70
C ASN A 11 -2.22 -0.34 -10.62
N SER A 12 -1.03 -0.74 -10.15
CA SER A 12 -0.91 -1.77 -9.12
C SER A 12 -0.78 -1.18 -7.73
N ALA A 13 -1.30 -1.93 -6.76
CA ALA A 13 -1.08 -1.69 -5.35
C ALA A 13 -0.77 -3.01 -4.65
N ALA A 14 -0.04 -2.93 -3.55
CA ALA A 14 0.32 -4.10 -2.76
C ALA A 14 0.15 -3.85 -1.28
N LEU A 15 -0.28 -4.89 -0.58
CA LEU A 15 -0.30 -4.92 0.87
C LEU A 15 1.07 -5.39 1.37
N VAL A 16 1.74 -4.53 2.13
CA VAL A 16 3.11 -4.74 2.58
C VAL A 16 3.15 -4.67 4.10
N VAL A 17 3.83 -5.63 4.72
CA VAL A 17 4.15 -5.58 6.14
C VAL A 17 5.61 -5.13 6.28
N ASN A 18 5.81 -3.95 6.86
CA ASN A 18 7.13 -3.47 7.22
C ASN A 18 7.48 -3.99 8.62
N THR A 19 8.40 -4.95 8.67
CA THR A 19 8.87 -5.58 9.91
C THR A 19 10.11 -4.88 10.49
N SER A 20 10.39 -3.63 10.10
CA SER A 20 11.51 -2.86 10.63
C SER A 20 11.49 -2.80 12.16
N SER A 21 12.65 -2.91 12.79
CA SER A 21 12.81 -2.80 14.25
C SER A 21 12.69 -1.36 14.76
N SER A 22 12.65 -0.37 13.86
CA SER A 22 12.31 1.02 14.19
C SER A 22 10.79 1.18 14.24
N SER A 23 10.25 1.32 15.45
CA SER A 23 8.80 1.44 15.69
C SER A 23 8.14 2.63 14.98
N SER A 24 8.92 3.63 14.56
CA SER A 24 8.42 4.77 13.79
C SER A 24 7.83 4.42 12.42
N VAL A 25 8.20 3.26 11.85
CA VAL A 25 7.79 2.84 10.49
C VAL A 25 7.40 1.37 10.40
N ALA A 26 7.39 0.66 11.53
CA ALA A 26 6.90 -0.72 11.59
C ALA A 26 5.38 -0.72 11.46
N GLY A 27 4.83 -1.61 10.62
CA GLY A 27 3.39 -1.62 10.41
C GLY A 27 2.93 -2.25 9.11
N THR A 28 1.65 -2.08 8.81
CA THR A 28 1.01 -2.54 7.58
C THR A 28 0.70 -1.35 6.68
N TYR A 29 1.09 -1.46 5.43
CA TYR A 29 0.99 -0.38 4.46
C TYR A 29 0.31 -0.88 3.18
N LEU A 30 -0.57 -0.06 2.64
CA LEU A 30 -0.95 -0.15 1.24
C LEU A 30 0.02 0.71 0.44
N VAL A 31 0.77 0.09 -0.45
CA VAL A 31 1.69 0.77 -1.37
C VAL A 31 1.02 0.87 -2.72
N ILE A 32 0.80 2.08 -3.23
CA ILE A 32 0.32 2.35 -4.59
C ILE A 32 1.52 2.78 -5.41
N ASP A 33 1.79 2.02 -6.46
CA ASP A 33 3.01 2.11 -7.23
C ASP A 33 2.92 3.07 -8.42
N ASP A 34 3.98 3.84 -8.67
CA ASP A 34 4.10 4.76 -9.81
C ASP A 34 4.50 4.07 -11.13
N VAL A 35 4.69 2.75 -11.13
CA VAL A 35 5.07 1.88 -12.26
C VAL A 35 6.58 1.92 -12.57
N LEU A 36 7.39 2.61 -11.76
CA LEU A 36 8.86 2.52 -11.84
C LEU A 36 9.40 1.36 -10.98
N PRO A 37 10.52 0.74 -11.38
CA PRO A 37 11.09 -0.37 -10.62
C PRO A 37 11.58 0.03 -9.22
N GLY A 38 11.28 -0.81 -8.24
CA GLY A 38 11.68 -0.59 -6.85
C GLY A 38 10.63 0.18 -6.05
N PHE A 39 10.85 0.32 -4.74
CA PHE A 39 10.04 1.21 -3.92
C PHE A 39 10.72 2.59 -3.86
N GLN A 40 9.99 3.64 -4.20
CA GLN A 40 10.47 5.02 -4.25
C GLN A 40 9.53 5.90 -3.44
N SER A 41 9.83 6.15 -2.16
CA SER A 41 8.95 6.91 -1.26
C SER A 41 8.57 8.32 -1.72
N SER A 42 9.32 8.89 -2.67
CA SER A 42 9.04 10.20 -3.25
C SER A 42 7.98 10.17 -4.36
N ASN A 43 7.71 8.99 -4.92
CA ASN A 43 6.84 8.81 -6.07
C ASN A 43 5.71 7.81 -5.79
N ASP A 44 6.01 6.75 -5.06
CA ASP A 44 5.05 5.79 -4.57
C ASP A 44 4.22 6.41 -3.44
N LEU A 45 2.92 6.14 -3.46
CA LEU A 45 2.05 6.54 -2.38
C LEU A 45 2.00 5.43 -1.32
N LEU A 46 2.35 5.81 -0.09
CA LEU A 46 2.19 4.98 1.10
C LEU A 46 0.94 5.39 1.87
N VAL A 47 0.07 4.43 2.12
CA VAL A 47 -1.03 4.59 3.08
C VAL A 47 -0.77 3.68 4.26
N ASN A 48 -0.52 4.29 5.43
CA ASN A 48 -0.39 3.55 6.68
C ASN A 48 -1.77 3.07 7.14
N ILE A 49 -1.94 1.75 7.20
CA ILE A 49 -3.17 1.11 7.66
C ILE A 49 -2.92 0.24 8.91
N THR A 50 -1.82 0.51 9.61
CA THR A 50 -1.50 -0.17 10.87
C THR A 50 -2.63 0.02 11.85
N GLY A 51 -3.13 -1.08 12.42
CA GLY A 51 -4.27 -1.08 13.33
C GLY A 51 -5.65 -1.20 12.65
N TYR A 52 -5.72 -1.24 11.31
CA TYR A 52 -6.94 -1.64 10.62
C TYR A 52 -7.25 -3.12 10.91
N SER A 53 -8.45 -3.39 11.41
CA SER A 53 -8.90 -4.72 11.85
C SER A 53 -10.07 -5.29 11.04
N GLY A 54 -10.51 -4.58 10.00
CA GLY A 54 -11.58 -5.03 9.10
C GLY A 54 -11.08 -5.95 7.97
N VAL A 55 -12.02 -6.42 7.16
CA VAL A 55 -11.69 -7.10 5.90
C VAL A 55 -11.51 -6.05 4.82
N LEU A 56 -10.34 -6.04 4.17
CA LEU A 56 -10.14 -5.20 2.99
C LEU A 56 -11.16 -5.60 1.91
N PRO A 57 -11.86 -4.64 1.29
CA PRO A 57 -12.82 -4.94 0.23
C PRO A 57 -12.11 -5.66 -0.92
N SER A 58 -12.82 -6.60 -1.56
CA SER A 58 -12.33 -7.23 -2.78
C SER A 58 -12.21 -6.21 -3.92
N PHE A 59 -11.41 -6.53 -4.93
CA PHE A 59 -11.42 -5.75 -6.17
C PHE A 59 -12.84 -5.66 -6.75
N GLY A 60 -13.22 -4.48 -7.24
CA GLY A 60 -14.55 -4.26 -7.78
C GLY A 60 -14.82 -2.77 -8.02
N THR A 61 -15.99 -2.48 -8.60
CA THR A 61 -16.47 -1.11 -8.77
C THR A 61 -17.06 -0.62 -7.47
N ILE A 62 -16.53 0.49 -6.94
CA ILE A 62 -17.14 1.22 -5.84
C ILE A 62 -18.16 2.20 -6.45
N PRO A 63 -19.45 2.14 -6.08
CA PRO A 63 -20.42 3.13 -6.53
C PRO A 63 -19.96 4.55 -6.18
N VAL A 64 -20.12 5.52 -7.09
CA VAL A 64 -19.72 6.92 -6.87
C VAL A 64 -20.37 7.50 -5.61
N THR A 65 -21.60 7.09 -5.32
CA THR A 65 -22.36 7.47 -4.11
C THR A 65 -21.71 7.03 -2.80
N SER A 66 -20.74 6.11 -2.83
CA SER A 66 -19.99 5.65 -1.66
C SER A 66 -18.71 6.45 -1.43
N PHE A 67 -18.30 7.30 -2.36
CA PHE A 67 -17.24 8.28 -2.13
C PHE A 67 -17.87 9.49 -1.43
N PHE A 68 -17.20 9.97 -0.37
CA PHE A 68 -17.62 11.00 0.59
C PHE A 68 -18.77 11.91 0.16
N VAL A 69 -19.76 12.07 1.06
CA VAL A 69 -20.76 13.15 1.01
C VAL A 69 -20.15 14.52 1.27
#